data_AF-A0A6L6XDZ6-F1
#
_entry.id   AF-A0A6L6XDZ6-F1
#
_cell.length_a   1.000
_cell.length_b   1.000
_cell.length_c   1.000
_cell.angle_alpha   90.00
_cell.angle_beta   90.00
_cell.angle_gamma   90.00
#
_symmetry.space_group_name_H-M   'P 1'
#
loop_
_entity.id
_entity.type
_entity.pdbx_description
1 polymer ?
#
loop_
_entity_poly.entity_id
_entity_poly.type
_entity_poly.pdbx_seq_one_letter_code
_entity_poly.pdbx_strand_id
1 'polypeptide(L)' 'MNYPKPVMKATELEKMGFPREFLLYAFRRKGQTYAWKMNPAKPNSTIVFDTENFEKWRCKIAGSGRW' A
#
# COMPACT_ATOMS: atom_id res chain seq x y z
N MET A 1 7.98 -10.64 2.90
CA MET A 1 7.09 -11.27 1.89
C MET A 1 7.72 -11.03 0.54
N ASN A 2 7.78 -12.01 -0.36
CA ASN A 2 8.54 -11.86 -1.60
C ASN A 2 7.71 -11.14 -2.67
N TYR A 3 7.76 -9.81 -2.69
CA TYR A 3 7.11 -9.03 -3.73
C TYR A 3 7.98 -9.04 -5.00
N PRO A 4 7.44 -9.43 -6.17
CA PRO A 4 8.24 -9.53 -7.39
C PRO A 4 8.61 -8.18 -8.01
N LYS A 5 8.13 -7.04 -7.47
CA LYS A 5 8.45 -5.69 -7.94
C LYS A 5 8.60 -4.75 -6.75
N PRO A 6 9.52 -3.77 -6.82
CA PRO A 6 9.69 -2.76 -5.77
C PRO A 6 8.49 -1.83 -5.65
N VAL A 7 7.79 -1.58 -6.76
CA VAL A 7 6.55 -0.79 -6.79
C VAL A 7 5.44 -1.59 -7.47
N MET A 8 4.30 -1.72 -6.80
CA MET A 8 3.14 -2.48 -7.26
C MET A 8 1.88 -1.63 -7.27
N LYS A 9 0.95 -1.99 -8.16
CA LYS A 9 -0.37 -1.37 -8.20
C LYS A 9 -1.25 -1.96 -7.10
N ALA A 10 -2.18 -1.17 -6.59
CA ALA A 10 -3.21 -1.62 -5.67
C ALA A 10 -3.92 -2.88 -6.18
N THR A 11 -4.26 -2.91 -7.47
CA THR A 11 -4.90 -4.05 -8.13
C THR A 11 -4.01 -5.29 -8.20
N GLU A 12 -2.69 -5.17 -8.24
CA GLU A 12 -1.76 -6.32 -8.18
C GLU A 12 -1.73 -6.89 -6.76
N LEU A 13 -1.71 -6.01 -5.74
CA LEU A 13 -1.78 -6.41 -4.34
C LEU A 13 -3.13 -7.04 -3.99
N GLU A 14 -4.23 -6.51 -4.54
CA GLU A 14 -5.57 -7.11 -4.41
C GLU A 14 -5.58 -8.54 -4.95
N LYS A 15 -4.97 -8.77 -6.13
CA LYS A 15 -4.84 -10.12 -6.71
C LYS A 15 -3.96 -11.07 -5.90
N MET A 16 -3.00 -10.56 -5.13
CA MET A 16 -2.22 -11.38 -4.18
C MET A 16 -2.99 -11.75 -2.91
N GLY A 17 -4.21 -11.27 -2.74
CA GLY A 17 -5.04 -11.55 -1.57
C GLY A 17 -5.01 -10.47 -0.50
N PHE A 18 -4.48 -9.27 -0.79
CA PHE A 18 -4.65 -8.14 0.11
C PHE A 18 -6.05 -7.55 -0.05
N PRO A 19 -6.84 -7.39 1.02
CA PRO A 19 -8.15 -6.77 0.91
C PRO A 19 -8.03 -5.31 0.51
N ARG A 20 -8.90 -4.87 -0.41
CA ARG A 20 -8.93 -3.49 -0.91
C ARG A 20 -9.07 -2.46 0.20
N GLU A 21 -9.86 -2.78 1.23
CA GLU A 21 -10.04 -1.93 2.41
C GLU A 21 -8.73 -1.72 3.17
N PHE A 22 -7.88 -2.74 3.26
CA PHE A 22 -6.57 -2.62 3.92
C PHE A 22 -5.63 -1.71 3.11
N LEU A 23 -5.62 -1.83 1.78
CA LEU A 23 -4.85 -0.95 0.91
C LEU A 23 -5.36 0.50 0.99
N LEU A 24 -6.68 0.70 1.01
CA LEU A 24 -7.28 2.01 1.19
C LEU A 24 -6.98 2.61 2.57
N TYR A 25 -7.00 1.80 3.62
CA TYR A 25 -6.61 2.22 4.97
C TYR A 25 -5.14 2.67 5.01
N ALA A 26 -4.25 1.87 4.43
CA ALA A 26 -2.83 2.21 4.31
C ALA A 26 -2.61 3.48 3.49
N PHE A 27 -3.38 3.71 2.42
CA PHE A 27 -3.30 4.91 1.59
C PHE A 27 -3.87 6.16 2.28
N ARG A 28 -4.95 6.03 3.06
CA ARG A 28 -5.60 7.15 3.76
C ARG A 28 -4.83 7.63 4.99
N ARG A 29 -3.83 6.87 5.46
CA ARG A 29 -2.94 7.28 6.57
C ARG A 29 -2.24 8.59 6.23
N LYS A 30 -2.49 9.63 7.03
CA LYS A 30 -1.75 10.89 6.94
C LYS A 30 -0.26 10.65 7.21
N GLY A 31 0.60 11.26 6.38
CA GLY A 31 2.06 11.19 6.52
C GLY A 31 2.68 9.87 6.05
N GLN A 32 1.93 9.02 5.35
CA GLN A 32 2.52 7.84 4.72
C GLN A 32 3.38 8.26 3.51
N THR A 33 4.44 7.49 3.21
CA THR A 33 5.39 7.74 2.11
C THR A 33 5.48 6.58 1.11
N TYR A 34 4.73 5.51 1.33
CA TYR A 34 4.82 4.27 0.56
C TYR A 34 3.74 4.11 -0.51
N ALA A 35 2.75 4.99 -0.57
CA ALA A 35 1.62 4.88 -1.50
C ALA A 35 1.36 6.22 -2.18
N TRP A 36 1.13 6.22 -3.48
CA TRP A 36 0.78 7.44 -4.20
C TRP A 36 -0.11 7.13 -5.38
N LYS A 37 -0.77 8.16 -5.90
CA LYS A 37 -1.48 8.04 -7.17
C LYS A 37 -0.45 8.08 -8.29
N MET A 38 -0.52 7.14 -9.23
CA MET A 38 0.37 7.13 -10.40
C MET A 38 0.25 8.41 -11.23
N ASN A 39 -0.94 9.01 -11.28
CA ASN A 39 -1.13 10.32 -11.87
C ASN A 39 -2.03 11.16 -10.93
N PRO A 40 -1.48 12.21 -10.29
CA PRO A 40 -2.25 13.05 -9.36
C PRO A 40 -3.31 13.91 -10.07
N ALA A 41 -3.17 14.16 -11.37
CA ALA A 41 -4.11 14.98 -12.15
C ALA A 41 -5.41 14.22 -12.51
N LYS A 42 -5.44 12.89 -12.37
CA LYS A 42 -6.61 12.07 -12.67
C LYS A 42 -7.27 11.55 -11.38
N PRO A 43 -8.56 11.84 -11.13
CA PRO A 43 -9.23 11.44 -9.89
C PRO A 43 -9.30 9.91 -9.72
N ASN A 44 -9.48 9.16 -10.81
CA ASN A 44 -9.57 7.70 -10.84
C ASN A 44 -8.24 6.98 -11.12
N SER A 45 -7.11 7.65 -10.92
CA SER A 45 -5.82 7.03 -11.19
C SER A 45 -5.49 5.88 -10.25
N THR A 46 -4.83 4.87 -10.81
CA THR A 46 -4.35 3.71 -10.08
C THR A 46 -3.41 4.12 -8.95
N ILE A 47 -3.70 3.62 -7.75
CA ILE A 47 -2.84 3.77 -6.59
C ILE A 47 -1.69 2.77 -6.74
N VAL A 48 -0.48 3.25 -6.54
CA VAL A 48 0.74 2.45 -6.49
C VAL A 48 1.30 2.46 -5.08
N PHE A 49 1.92 1.35 -4.72
CA PHE A 49 2.47 1.06 -3.41
C PHE A 49 3.92 0.58 -3.59
N ASP A 50 4.82 1.21 -2.85
CA ASP A 50 6.19 0.77 -2.65
C ASP A 50 6.19 -0.39 -1.66
N THR A 51 6.56 -1.58 -2.14
CA THR A 51 6.39 -2.82 -1.38
C THR A 51 7.36 -2.92 -0.21
N GLU A 52 8.56 -2.34 -0.33
CA GLU A 52 9.55 -2.33 0.75
C GLU A 52 9.08 -1.46 1.92
N ASN A 53 8.66 -0.23 1.65
CA ASN A 53 8.17 0.67 2.69
C ASN A 53 6.79 0.21 3.22
N PHE A 54 5.96 -0.38 2.37
CA PHE A 54 4.70 -1.00 2.81
C PHE A 54 4.93 -2.17 3.76
N GLU A 55 5.92 -3.02 3.51
CA GLU A 55 6.27 -4.12 4.42
C GLU A 55 6.86 -3.61 5.74
N LYS A 56 7.75 -2.61 5.70
CA LYS A 56 8.25 -1.94 6.92
C LYS A 56 7.11 -1.35 7.74
N TRP A 57 6.16 -0.69 7.09
CA TRP A 57 4.96 -0.18 7.74
C TRP A 57 4.10 -1.30 8.32
N ARG A 58 3.86 -2.37 7.56
CA ARG A 58 3.09 -3.53 8.00
C ARG A 58 3.72 -4.20 9.22
N CYS A 59 5.03 -4.34 9.24
CA CYS A 59 5.78 -4.87 10.39
C CYS A 59 5.65 -3.94 11.60
N LYS A 60 5.75 -2.61 11.39
CA LYS A 60 5.58 -1.61 12.44
C LYS A 60 4.18 -1.61 13.06
N ILE A 61 3.12 -1.73 12.26
CA ILE A 61 1.75 -1.79 12.78
C ILE A 61 1.48 -3.11 13.52
N ALA A 62 1.98 -4.24 12.99
CA ALA A 62 1.81 -5.55 13.61
C ALA A 62 2.55 -5.67 14.95
N GLY A 63 3.77 -5.10 15.04
CA GLY A 63 4.52 -5.02 16.29
C GLY A 63 4.00 -4.01 17.30
N SER A 64 3.14 -3.07 16.88
CA SER A 64 2.65 -1.98 17.74
C SER A 64 1.44 -2.33 18.62
N GLY A 65 0.97 -3.59 18.63
CA GLY A 65 -0.05 -4.05 19.57
C GLY A 65 -1.35 -3.23 19.56
N ARG A 66 -1.75 -2.73 18.39
CA ARG A 66 -2.96 -1.91 18.24
C ARG A 66 -3.84 -2.53 17.15
N TRP A 67 -4.50 -3.63 17.53
CA TRP A 67 -5.62 -4.26 16.84
C TRP A 67 -6.73 -4.45 17.87
#